data_AF-A0A7Y5FQK2-F1
#
_entry.id   AF-A0A7Y5FQK2-F1
#
_cell.length_a   1.000
_cell.length_b   1.000
_cell.length_c   1.000
_cell.angle_alpha   90.00
_cell.angle_beta   90.00
_cell.angle_gamma   90.00
#
_symmetry.space_group_name_H-M   'P 1'
#
loop_
_entity.id
_entity.type
_entity.pdbx_description
1 polymer ?
#
loop_
_entity_poly.entity_id
_entity_poly.type
_entity_poly.pdbx_seq_one_letter_code
_entity_poly.pdbx_strand_id
1 'polypeptide(L)'
;MTDNLHPLLLRQLRKNIGDLKYIPEELFPLLKTISESYEHYDEDRKLLERSLDLSSDELFQANSEMRAIVNLLPDIFFRIDQTGKILDFSAGEFSRLFPPPASVLSKMIGEIFEESVA
;
A
#
# COMPACT_ATOMS: atom_id res chain seq x y z
N MET A 1 38.30 19.35 -8.06
CA MET A 1 38.21 17.90 -8.30
C MET A 1 37.14 17.21 -7.46
N THR A 2 36.54 17.86 -6.45
CA THR A 2 35.49 17.29 -5.57
C THR A 2 34.05 17.62 -5.98
N ASP A 3 33.84 18.47 -7.00
CA ASP A 3 32.51 19.00 -7.34
C ASP A 3 31.54 17.99 -7.97
N ASN A 4 31.99 16.76 -8.20
CA ASN A 4 31.17 15.69 -8.79
C ASN A 4 31.06 14.46 -7.86
N LEU A 5 31.16 14.67 -6.54
CA LEU A 5 30.94 13.62 -5.55
C LEU A 5 29.55 13.74 -4.93
N HIS A 6 28.95 12.59 -4.64
CA HIS A 6 27.59 12.47 -4.12
C HIS A 6 27.42 13.29 -2.82
N PRO A 7 26.31 14.02 -2.62
CA PRO A 7 26.11 14.88 -1.45
C PRO A 7 26.23 14.14 -0.12
N LEU A 8 25.78 12.88 -0.05
CA LEU A 8 25.92 12.06 1.15
C LEU A 8 27.39 11.79 1.47
N LEU A 9 28.19 11.45 0.45
CA LEU A 9 29.61 11.20 0.60
C LEU A 9 30.32 12.47 1.05
N LEU A 10 30.04 13.62 0.43
CA LEU A 10 30.60 14.92 0.85
C LEU A 10 30.26 15.24 2.31
N ARG A 11 29.03 14.98 2.74
CA ARG A 11 28.61 15.16 4.14
C ARG A 11 29.39 14.25 5.09
N GLN A 12 29.60 12.98 4.71
CA GLN A 12 30.37 12.02 5.51
C GLN A 12 31.85 12.41 5.61
N LEU A 13 32.45 12.83 4.50
CA LEU A 13 33.84 13.29 4.46
C LEU A 13 34.02 14.53 5.34
N ARG A 14 33.14 15.53 5.21
CA ARG A 14 33.17 16.73 6.06
C ARG A 14 33.01 16.43 7.54
N LYS A 15 32.17 15.44 7.88
CA LYS A 15 31.92 15.07 9.28
C LYS A 15 33.09 14.33 9.92
N ASN A 16 33.76 13.44 9.19
CA ASN A 16 34.78 12.54 9.76
C ASN A 16 36.21 12.99 9.52
N ILE A 17 36.49 13.64 8.39
CA ILE A 17 37.83 14.09 7.98
C ILE A 17 37.97 15.61 8.15
N GLY A 18 36.84 16.34 8.07
CA GLY A 18 36.84 17.79 8.17
C GLY A 18 37.05 18.42 6.80
N ASP A 19 38.19 19.09 6.61
CA ASP A 19 38.47 19.78 5.35
C ASP A 19 38.88 18.80 4.25
N LEU A 20 38.24 18.90 3.08
CA LEU A 20 38.46 17.99 1.94
C LEU A 20 39.88 18.10 1.36
N LYS A 21 40.61 19.18 1.68
CA LYS A 21 42.01 19.41 1.30
C LYS A 21 42.98 18.38 1.89
N TYR A 22 42.61 17.75 3.01
CA TYR A 22 43.44 16.76 3.69
C TYR A 22 43.28 15.35 3.13
N ILE A 23 42.42 15.16 2.13
CA ILE A 23 42.21 13.86 1.49
C ILE A 23 43.34 13.63 0.47
N PRO A 24 44.11 12.54 0.61
CA PRO A 24 45.13 12.16 -0.37
C PRO A 24 44.53 11.99 -1.77
N GLU A 25 45.24 12.47 -2.80
CA GLU A 25 44.77 12.41 -4.19
C GLU A 25 44.58 10.96 -4.67
N GLU A 26 45.34 10.02 -4.11
CA GLU A 26 45.30 8.60 -4.44
C GLU A 26 43.98 7.92 -4.05
N LEU A 27 43.21 8.50 -3.13
CA LEU A 27 41.91 7.97 -2.70
C LEU A 27 40.75 8.44 -3.58
N PHE A 28 40.94 9.46 -4.43
CA PHE A 28 39.87 9.99 -5.28
C PHE A 28 39.24 8.95 -6.22
N PRO A 29 40.00 8.03 -6.85
CA PRO A 29 39.40 6.96 -7.65
C PRO A 29 38.41 6.12 -6.84
N LEU A 30 38.78 5.73 -5.61
CA LEU A 30 37.90 4.97 -4.71
C LEU A 30 36.67 5.79 -4.31
N LEU A 31 36.86 7.06 -3.93
CA LEU A 31 35.76 7.95 -3.55
C LEU A 31 34.78 8.17 -4.71
N LYS A 32 35.27 8.23 -5.96
CA LYS A 32 34.43 8.32 -7.15
C LYS A 32 33.60 7.05 -7.33
N THR A 33 34.19 5.86 -7.19
CA THR A 33 33.44 4.59 -7.27
C THR A 33 32.38 4.48 -6.16
N ILE A 34 32.68 4.95 -4.94
CA ILE A 34 31.70 5.00 -3.85
C ILE A 34 30.56 5.98 -4.18
N SER A 35 30.90 7.15 -4.74
CA SER A 35 29.91 8.14 -5.19
C SER A 35 28.95 7.57 -6.23
N GLU A 36 29.48 6.93 -7.26
CA GLU A 36 28.70 6.27 -8.32
C GLU A 36 27.78 5.18 -7.74
N SER A 37 28.25 4.42 -6.75
CA SER A 37 27.43 3.42 -6.06
C SER A 37 26.27 4.03 -5.28
N TYR A 38 26.45 5.22 -4.68
CA TYR A 38 25.36 5.96 -4.03
C TYR A 38 24.37 6.52 -5.04
N GLU A 39 24.84 7.03 -6.18
CA GLU A 39 23.96 7.51 -7.26
C GLU A 39 23.08 6.38 -7.80
N HIS A 40 23.67 5.22 -8.11
CA HIS A 40 22.91 4.05 -8.56
C HIS A 40 21.88 3.59 -7.53
N TYR A 41 22.24 3.54 -6.24
CA TYR A 41 21.30 3.15 -5.21
C TYR A 41 20.12 4.14 -5.08
N ASP A 42 20.39 5.44 -5.19
CA ASP A 42 19.35 6.48 -5.15
C ASP A 42 18.42 6.41 -6.37
N GLU A 43 18.96 6.06 -7.55
CA GLU A 43 18.18 5.82 -8.78
C GLU A 43 17.29 4.59 -8.64
N ASP A 44 17.85 3.45 -8.22
CA ASP A 44 17.10 2.21 -8.00
C ASP A 44 15.99 2.41 -6.96
N ARG A 45 16.29 3.12 -5.87
CA ARG A 45 15.30 3.45 -4.84
C ARG A 45 14.17 4.31 -5.41
N LYS A 46 14.47 5.33 -6.22
CA LYS A 46 13.45 6.18 -6.87
C LYS A 46 12.58 5.38 -7.84
N LEU A 47 13.16 4.44 -8.58
CA LEU A 47 12.42 3.57 -9.50
C LEU A 47 11.47 2.64 -8.72
N LEU A 48 11.96 2.05 -7.62
CA LEU A 48 11.15 1.21 -6.76
C LEU A 48 9.98 1.98 -6.13
N GLU A 49 10.25 3.18 -5.59
CA GLU A 49 9.20 4.05 -5.02
C GLU A 49 8.10 4.36 -6.03
N ARG A 50 8.48 4.77 -7.25
CA ARG A 50 7.50 5.03 -8.33
C ARG A 50 6.69 3.80 -8.72
N SER A 51 7.33 2.63 -8.76
CA SER A 51 6.66 1.36 -9.08
C SER A 51 5.64 0.97 -8.00
N LEU A 52 5.99 1.20 -6.73
CA LEU A 52 5.09 0.97 -5.60
C LEU A 52 3.90 1.93 -5.60
N ASP A 53 4.14 3.22 -5.85
CA ASP A 53 3.08 4.22 -5.96
C ASP A 53 2.09 3.84 -7.06
N LEU A 54 2.60 3.50 -8.25
CA LEU A 54 1.76 3.06 -9.38
C LEU A 54 0.96 1.80 -9.04
N SER A 55 1.60 0.80 -8.44
CA SER A 55 0.92 -0.44 -8.03
C SER A 55 -0.17 -0.19 -6.98
N SER A 56 0.07 0.74 -6.05
CA SER A 56 -0.91 1.15 -5.04
C SER A 56 -2.13 1.81 -5.69
N ASP A 57 -1.90 2.72 -6.64
CA ASP A 57 -2.98 3.39 -7.37
C ASP A 57 -3.79 2.39 -8.20
N GLU A 58 -3.14 1.46 -8.90
CA GLU A 58 -3.80 0.39 -9.66
C GLU A 58 -4.64 -0.52 -8.75
N LEU A 59 -4.11 -0.91 -7.58
CA LEU A 59 -4.85 -1.69 -6.59
C LEU A 59 -6.05 -0.92 -6.05
N PHE A 60 -5.89 0.37 -5.74
CA PHE A 60 -6.98 1.21 -5.27
C PHE A 60 -8.08 1.36 -6.31
N GLN A 61 -7.69 1.55 -7.58
CA GLN A 61 -8.61 1.62 -8.71
C GLN A 61 -9.38 0.30 -8.89
N ALA A 62 -8.67 -0.83 -8.95
CA ALA A 62 -9.30 -2.15 -9.10
C ALA A 62 -10.24 -2.48 -7.92
N ASN A 63 -9.86 -2.09 -6.70
CA ASN A 63 -10.70 -2.26 -5.51
C ASN A 63 -11.98 -1.41 -5.61
N SER A 64 -11.85 -0.16 -6.05
CA SER A 64 -12.98 0.76 -6.25
C SER A 64 -13.94 0.26 -7.33
N GLU A 65 -13.41 -0.24 -8.44
CA GLU A 65 -14.21 -0.85 -9.53
C GLU A 65 -14.95 -2.10 -9.05
N MET A 66 -14.27 -2.98 -8.31
CA MET A 66 -14.90 -4.17 -7.73
C MET A 66 -16.04 -3.79 -6.79
N ARG A 67 -15.85 -2.80 -5.91
CA ARG A 67 -16.91 -2.32 -5.03
C ARG A 67 -18.07 -1.72 -5.80
N ALA A 68 -17.80 -0.95 -6.85
CA ALA A 68 -18.84 -0.38 -7.70
C ALA A 68 -19.66 -1.50 -8.38
N ILE A 69 -19.01 -2.53 -8.92
CA ILE A 69 -19.69 -3.69 -9.51
C ILE A 69 -20.55 -4.41 -8.47
N VAL A 70 -20.00 -4.70 -7.28
CA VAL A 70 -20.74 -5.34 -6.18
C VAL A 70 -21.96 -4.52 -5.77
N ASN A 71 -21.84 -3.19 -5.71
CA ASN A 71 -22.95 -2.30 -5.37
C ASN A 71 -24.03 -2.21 -6.46
N LEU A 72 -23.68 -2.45 -7.73
CA LEU A 72 -24.63 -2.49 -8.84
C LEU A 72 -25.43 -3.81 -8.89
N LEU A 73 -24.93 -4.87 -8.25
CA LEU A 73 -25.69 -6.11 -8.15
C LEU A 73 -26.88 -5.92 -7.20
N PRO A 74 -28.12 -6.22 -7.64
CA PRO A 74 -29.32 -6.09 -6.81
C PRO A 74 -29.44 -7.20 -5.76
N ASP A 75 -28.48 -8.13 -5.72
CA ASP A 75 -28.50 -9.31 -4.86
C ASP A 75 -27.91 -9.03 -3.47
N ILE A 76 -28.43 -9.78 -2.51
CA ILE A 76 -28.07 -9.66 -1.09
C ILE A 76 -27.07 -10.75 -0.76
N PHE A 77 -25.86 -10.34 -0.38
CA PHE A 77 -24.77 -11.23 -0.03
C PHE A 77 -24.58 -11.25 1.49
N PHE A 78 -24.56 -12.46 2.05
CA PHE A 78 -24.17 -12.72 3.43
C PHE A 78 -22.80 -13.37 3.46
N ARG A 79 -21.86 -12.79 4.21
CA ARG A 79 -20.62 -13.48 4.56
C ARG A 79 -20.82 -14.17 5.90
N ILE A 80 -20.69 -15.49 5.92
CA ILE A 80 -20.81 -16.31 7.13
C ILE A 80 -19.46 -16.96 7.50
N ASP A 81 -19.28 -17.27 8.77
CA ASP A 81 -18.17 -18.11 9.23
C ASP A 81 -18.51 -19.61 9.11
N GLN A 82 -17.57 -20.48 9.51
CA GLN A 82 -17.73 -21.94 9.47
C GLN A 82 -18.88 -22.45 10.36
N THR A 83 -19.39 -21.63 11.28
CA THR A 83 -20.51 -21.96 12.17
C THR A 83 -21.85 -21.45 11.64
N GLY A 84 -21.86 -20.72 10.52
CA GLY A 84 -23.06 -20.11 9.95
C GLY A 84 -23.42 -18.75 10.57
N LYS A 85 -22.53 -18.16 11.37
CA LYS A 85 -22.71 -16.83 11.94
C LYS A 85 -22.38 -15.77 10.90
N ILE A 86 -23.22 -14.75 10.78
CA ILE A 86 -23.02 -13.67 9.82
C ILE A 86 -21.92 -12.72 10.31
N LEU A 87 -20.86 -12.64 9.51
CA LEU A 87 -19.72 -11.75 9.68
C LEU A 87 -19.90 -10.44 8.93
N ASP A 88 -20.61 -10.45 7.81
CA ASP A 88 -20.80 -9.27 6.97
C ASP A 88 -22.05 -9.37 6.11
N PHE A 89 -22.57 -8.21 5.71
CA PHE A 89 -23.78 -8.07 4.91
C PHE A 89 -23.57 -7.01 3.83
N SER A 90 -23.78 -7.38 2.57
CA SER A 90 -23.74 -6.46 1.45
C SER A 90 -25.03 -6.60 0.66
N ALA A 91 -25.84 -5.54 0.64
CA ALA A 91 -27.01 -5.43 -0.22
C ALA A 91 -26.86 -4.15 -1.04
N GLY A 92 -27.09 -4.24 -2.35
CA GLY A 92 -27.13 -3.07 -3.22
C GLY A 92 -28.26 -2.09 -2.84
N GLU A 93 -28.54 -1.09 -3.68
CA GLU A 93 -29.57 -0.06 -3.42
C GLU A 93 -30.98 -0.62 -3.11
N PHE A 94 -31.24 -1.89 -3.41
CA PHE A 94 -32.48 -2.61 -3.10
C PHE A 94 -32.59 -3.16 -1.65
N SER A 95 -31.67 -2.80 -0.76
CA SER A 95 -31.66 -3.15 0.68
C SER A 95 -32.91 -2.79 1.48
N ARG A 96 -33.90 -2.08 0.90
CA ARG A 96 -35.18 -1.75 1.53
C ARG A 96 -36.04 -2.97 1.91
N LEU A 97 -35.70 -4.17 1.41
CA LEU A 97 -36.41 -5.42 1.71
C LEU A 97 -35.86 -6.19 2.92
N PHE A 98 -34.74 -5.76 3.52
CA PHE A 98 -34.12 -6.46 4.66
C PHE A 98 -34.02 -5.57 5.90
N PRO A 99 -34.08 -6.16 7.11
CA PRO A 99 -33.96 -5.41 8.34
C PRO A 99 -32.55 -4.79 8.48
N PRO A 100 -32.39 -3.69 9.24
CA PRO A 100 -31.15 -2.91 9.29
C PRO A 100 -29.93 -3.79 9.64
N PRO A 101 -28.72 -3.54 9.10
CA PRO A 101 -27.54 -4.39 9.32
C PRO A 101 -27.24 -4.72 10.79
N ALA A 102 -27.48 -3.77 11.70
CA ALA A 102 -27.30 -3.96 13.14
C ALA A 102 -28.18 -5.06 13.76
N SER A 103 -29.32 -5.38 13.13
CA SER A 103 -30.26 -6.41 13.58
C SER A 103 -29.94 -7.81 13.05
N VAL A 104 -28.96 -7.93 12.16
CA VAL A 104 -28.63 -9.16 11.40
C VAL A 104 -27.22 -9.65 11.73
N LEU A 105 -26.30 -8.72 12.03
CA LEU A 105 -24.92 -9.05 12.40
C LEU A 105 -24.88 -9.90 13.68
N SER A 106 -24.01 -10.92 13.69
CA SER A 106 -23.89 -11.91 14.77
C SER A 106 -25.07 -12.86 15.01
N LYS A 107 -26.14 -12.79 14.20
CA LYS A 107 -27.18 -13.82 14.18
C LYS A 107 -26.75 -15.03 13.32
N MET A 108 -27.43 -16.16 13.54
CA MET A 108 -27.28 -17.32 12.67
C MET A 108 -28.14 -17.13 11.41
N ILE A 109 -27.64 -17.57 10.26
CA ILE A 109 -28.34 -17.40 8.97
C ILE A 109 -29.77 -17.99 8.97
N GLY A 110 -30.02 -19.07 9.72
CA GLY A 110 -31.34 -19.71 9.81
C GLY A 110 -32.40 -18.85 10.52
N GLU A 111 -32.00 -18.01 11.46
CA GLU A 111 -32.92 -17.17 12.26
C GLU A 111 -33.55 -16.03 11.43
N ILE A 112 -32.90 -15.62 10.33
CA ILE A 112 -33.38 -14.53 9.46
C ILE A 112 -34.52 -14.99 8.56
N PHE A 113 -34.48 -16.25 8.10
CA PHE A 113 -35.51 -16.78 7.21
C PHE A 113 -36.79 -17.18 7.95
N GLU A 114 -36.71 -17.50 9.25
CA GLU A 114 -37.88 -17.81 10.08
C GLU A 114 -38.77 -16.58 10.37
N GLU A 115 -38.19 -15.37 10.51
CA GLU A 115 -38.96 -14.12 10.73
C GLU A 115 -39.75 -13.64 9.49
N SER A 116 -39.43 -14.13 8.29
CA SER A 116 -40.06 -13.68 7.03
C SER A 116 -41.25 -14.53 6.55
N VAL A 117 -41.51 -15.66 7.21
CA VAL A 117 -42.56 -16.63 6.83
C VAL A 117 -43.68 -16.71 7.89
N ALA A 118 -43.65 -15.84 8.91
CA ALA A 118 -44.67 -15.75 9.97
C ALA A 118 -45.68 -14.62 9.73
#